data_AF-A0A4P5QRP4-F1
#
_entry.id   AF-A0A4P5QRP4-F1
#
_cell.length_a   1.000
_cell.length_b   1.000
_cell.length_c   1.000
_cell.angle_alpha   90.00
_cell.angle_beta   90.00
_cell.angle_gamma   90.00
#
_symmetry.space_group_name_H-M   'P 1'
#
loop_
_entity.id
_entity.type
_entity.pdbx_description
1 polymer ?
#
loop_
_entity_poly.entity_id
_entity_poly.type
_entity_poly.pdbx_seq_one_letter_code
_entity_poly.pdbx_strand_id
1 'polypeptide(L)'
;MRDQDDKTKFRAGFSVPADAPPAFFFVAHDDKNTTSSSGSALLFLEYKKLNLHAKLHIYAKGGHGSGLRKSGLPAAEWPVRVGEWLDSRGWLKE
;
A
#
# COMPACT_ATOMS: atom_id res chain seq x y z
N MET A 1 -16.57 9.84 22.43
CA MET A 1 -15.61 8.72 22.41
C MET A 1 -15.25 8.44 20.95
N ARG A 2 -13.97 8.35 20.57
CA ARG A 2 -13.62 7.80 19.25
C ARG A 2 -13.76 6.29 19.40
N ASP A 3 -14.74 5.69 18.74
CA ASP A 3 -14.76 4.24 18.60
C ASP A 3 -13.40 3.81 18.07
N GLN A 4 -12.80 2.85 18.78
CA GLN A 4 -11.59 2.19 18.31
C GLN A 4 -12.02 1.32 17.13
N ASP A 5 -12.20 1.95 15.96
CA ASP A 5 -12.49 1.29 14.68
C ASP A 5 -11.52 0.11 14.55
N ASP A 6 -12.07 -1.10 14.46
CA ASP A 6 -11.33 -2.33 14.19
C ASP A 6 -10.45 -2.11 12.95
N LYS A 7 -9.13 -1.98 13.18
CA LYS A 7 -8.16 -1.66 12.11
C LYS A 7 -8.00 -2.79 11.09
N THR A 8 -8.70 -3.90 11.27
CA THR A 8 -8.78 -5.03 10.35
C THR A 8 -10.03 -5.03 9.48
N LYS A 9 -10.82 -3.95 9.49
CA LYS A 9 -12.01 -3.80 8.64
C LYS A 9 -12.06 -2.47 7.92
N PHE A 10 -12.72 -2.47 6.76
CA PHE A 10 -13.10 -1.23 6.11
C PHE A 10 -14.23 -0.55 6.86
N ARG A 11 -14.30 0.78 6.70
CA ARG A 11 -15.43 1.56 7.21
C ARG A 11 -16.71 1.13 6.50
N ALA A 12 -17.84 1.24 7.18
CA ALA A 12 -19.13 0.92 6.60
C ALA A 12 -19.36 1.67 5.28
N GLY A 13 -19.83 0.96 4.25
CA GLY A 13 -20.09 1.52 2.92
C GLY A 13 -18.88 1.61 1.98
N PHE A 14 -17.66 1.30 2.44
CA PHE A 14 -16.49 1.24 1.56
C PHE A 14 -16.36 -0.14 0.90
N SER A 15 -16.13 -0.14 -0.41
CA SER A 15 -15.79 -1.34 -1.18
C SER A 15 -14.81 -0.98 -2.29
N VAL A 16 -14.00 -1.95 -2.73
CA VAL A 16 -13.14 -1.79 -3.90
C VAL A 16 -14.01 -2.03 -5.16
N PRO A 17 -14.03 -1.10 -6.13
CA PRO A 17 -14.74 -1.30 -7.39
C PRO A 17 -14.22 -2.52 -8.16
N ALA A 18 -15.11 -3.23 -8.87
CA ALA A 18 -14.75 -4.40 -9.66
C ALA A 18 -13.86 -4.09 -10.87
N ASP A 19 -13.83 -2.83 -11.31
CA ASP A 19 -13.01 -2.29 -12.40
C ASP A 19 -11.83 -1.45 -11.89
N ALA A 20 -11.49 -1.56 -10.60
CA ALA A 20 -10.40 -0.78 -10.03
C ALA A 20 -9.08 -1.06 -10.78
N PRO A 21 -8.30 -0.02 -11.12
CA PRO A 21 -7.07 -0.17 -11.87
C PRO A 21 -6.02 -0.89 -11.03
N PRO A 22 -4.97 -1.45 -11.66
CA PRO A 22 -3.93 -2.11 -10.89
C PRO A 22 -3.24 -1.16 -9.90
N ALA A 23 -3.04 -1.63 -8.65
CA ALA A 23 -2.57 -0.77 -7.56
C ALA A 23 -1.22 -1.22 -6.98
N PHE A 24 -0.39 -0.27 -6.58
CA PHE A 24 0.84 -0.50 -5.83
C PHE A 24 0.72 0.20 -4.47
N PHE A 25 0.88 -0.57 -3.41
CA PHE A 25 0.80 -0.09 -2.04
C PHE A 25 2.18 -0.18 -1.39
N PHE A 26 2.62 0.89 -0.75
CA PHE A 26 3.79 0.88 0.13
C PHE A 26 3.43 1.55 1.45
N VAL A 27 3.87 0.97 2.56
CA VAL A 27 3.58 1.49 3.90
C VAL A 27 4.65 1.04 4.89
N ALA A 28 4.91 1.86 5.91
CA ALA A 28 5.74 1.48 7.03
C ALA A 28 4.88 0.89 8.16
N HIS A 29 5.31 -0.21 8.76
CA HIS A 29 4.63 -0.88 9.86
C HIS A 29 4.65 -0.03 11.14
N ASP A 30 5.73 0.74 11.35
CA ASP A 30 5.88 1.68 12.47
C ASP A 30 5.18 3.03 12.27
N ASP A 31 4.45 3.22 11.17
CA ASP A 31 3.61 4.40 10.97
C ASP A 31 2.44 4.37 11.97
N LYS A 32 2.45 5.36 12.88
CA LYS A 32 1.45 5.51 13.94
C LYS A 32 0.18 6.21 13.46
N ASN A 33 0.16 6.74 12.24
CA ASN A 33 -0.99 7.45 11.70
C ASN A 33 -2.10 6.48 11.22
N THR A 34 -3.31 7.01 11.04
CA THR A 34 -4.55 6.23 10.88
C THR A 34 -4.61 5.39 9.60
N THR A 35 -3.71 5.61 8.64
CA THR A 35 -3.51 4.78 7.46
C THR A 35 -2.60 3.59 7.80
N SER A 36 -3.10 2.71 8.66
CA SER A 36 -2.34 1.58 9.20
C SER A 36 -1.81 0.65 8.09
N SER A 37 -0.67 0.00 8.34
CA SER A 37 -0.20 -1.15 7.55
C SER A 37 -1.27 -2.23 7.38
N SER A 38 -2.16 -2.41 8.36
CA SER A 38 -3.34 -3.27 8.29
C SER A 38 -4.30 -2.85 7.18
N GLY A 39 -4.58 -1.55 7.02
CA GLY A 39 -5.49 -1.05 5.98
C GLY A 39 -4.97 -1.32 4.56
N SER A 40 -3.66 -1.16 4.35
CA SER A 40 -3.02 -1.51 3.08
C SER A 40 -3.08 -3.02 2.80
N ALA A 41 -2.89 -3.85 3.84
CA ALA A 41 -3.05 -5.30 3.72
C ALA A 41 -4.50 -5.70 3.38
N LEU A 42 -5.50 -5.07 3.99
CA LEU A 42 -6.91 -5.31 3.66
C LEU A 42 -7.24 -4.95 2.22
N LEU A 43 -6.77 -3.80 1.73
CA LEU A 43 -6.96 -3.40 0.32
C LEU A 43 -6.36 -4.43 -0.62
N PHE A 44 -5.13 -4.89 -0.34
CA PHE A 44 -4.50 -5.93 -1.13
C PHE A 44 -5.29 -7.25 -1.13
N LEU A 45 -5.81 -7.67 0.02
CA LEU A 45 -6.65 -8.86 0.12
C LEU A 45 -7.95 -8.71 -0.69
N GLU A 46 -8.56 -7.53 -0.69
CA GLU A 46 -9.77 -7.28 -1.47
C GLU A 46 -9.50 -7.29 -2.97
N TYR A 47 -8.40 -6.68 -3.43
CA TYR A 47 -7.95 -6.82 -4.82
C TYR A 47 -7.76 -8.30 -5.18
N LYS A 48 -7.17 -9.11 -4.30
CA LYS A 48 -6.98 -10.54 -4.54
C LYS A 48 -8.31 -11.30 -4.66
N LYS A 49 -9.31 -10.99 -3.82
CA LYS A 49 -10.65 -11.60 -3.90
C LYS A 49 -11.36 -11.29 -5.21
N LEU A 50 -11.22 -10.04 -5.70
CA LEU A 50 -11.80 -9.58 -6.96
C LEU A 50 -10.97 -9.99 -8.19
N ASN A 51 -9.88 -10.74 -8.00
CA ASN A 51 -8.93 -11.14 -9.03
C ASN A 51 -8.31 -9.94 -9.79
N LEU A 52 -8.14 -8.81 -9.09
CA LEU A 52 -7.49 -7.60 -9.57
C LEU A 52 -5.98 -7.63 -9.31
N HIS A 53 -5.22 -6.91 -10.13
CA HIS A 53 -3.76 -6.86 -10.01
C HIS A 53 -3.32 -5.84 -8.95
N ALA A 54 -2.65 -6.29 -7.89
CA ALA A 54 -2.03 -5.40 -6.92
C ALA A 54 -0.64 -5.88 -6.49
N LYS A 55 0.18 -4.95 -5.96
CA LYS A 55 1.44 -5.24 -5.27
C LYS A 55 1.46 -4.50 -3.94
N LEU A 56 1.96 -5.14 -2.89
CA LEU A 56 2.03 -4.58 -1.54
C LEU A 56 3.43 -4.75 -0.97
N HIS A 57 4.00 -3.67 -0.45
CA HIS A 57 5.23 -3.66 0.33
C HIS A 57 4.96 -3.06 1.72
N ILE A 58 5.23 -3.85 2.76
CA ILE A 58 5.21 -3.38 4.15
C ILE A 58 6.63 -3.39 4.68
N TYR A 59 7.14 -2.23 5.07
CA TYR A 59 8.48 -2.08 5.62
C TYR A 59 8.42 -1.98 7.14
N ALA A 60 9.34 -2.63 7.86
CA ALA A 60 9.32 -2.59 9.33
C ALA A 60 9.48 -1.17 9.91
N LYS A 61 10.29 -0.34 9.25
CA LYS A 61 10.58 1.05 9.65
C LYS A 61 10.51 2.00 8.46
N GLY A 62 10.01 3.20 8.71
CA GLY A 62 9.93 4.26 7.71
C GLY A 62 9.11 5.47 8.16
N GLY A 63 8.32 5.31 9.23
CA GLY A 63 7.46 6.35 9.78
C GLY A 63 6.39 6.82 8.80
N HIS A 64 5.70 7.89 9.17
CA HIS A 64 4.72 8.52 8.30
C HIS A 64 5.40 9.36 7.21
N GLY A 65 4.95 9.21 5.96
CA GLY A 65 5.35 10.09 4.87
C GLY A 65 6.82 9.95 4.44
N SER A 66 7.23 8.74 4.03
CA SER A 66 8.61 8.49 3.57
C SER A 66 8.99 9.33 2.35
N GLY A 67 8.02 9.73 1.52
CA GLY A 67 8.24 10.58 0.34
C GLY A 67 9.33 10.01 -0.59
N LEU A 68 10.10 10.88 -1.24
CA LEU A 68 11.30 10.52 -2.01
C LEU A 68 12.60 10.80 -1.26
N ARG A 69 12.52 11.05 0.06
CA ARG A 69 13.69 11.43 0.84
C ARG A 69 14.60 10.21 0.97
N LYS A 70 15.85 10.37 0.50
CA LYS A 70 16.89 9.37 0.75
C LYS A 70 17.05 9.20 2.27
N SER A 71 17.03 7.95 2.70
CA SER A 71 17.33 7.56 4.07
C SER A 71 18.10 6.25 4.03
N GLY A 72 18.80 5.90 5.11
CA GLY A 72 19.44 4.58 5.24
C GLY A 72 18.44 3.43 5.46
N LEU A 73 17.13 3.69 5.40
CA LEU A 73 16.10 2.68 5.61
C LEU A 73 15.64 2.07 4.27
N PRO A 74 15.35 0.76 4.22
CA PRO A 74 14.85 0.09 3.01
C PRO A 74 13.59 0.71 2.42
N ALA A 75 12.75 1.36 3.24
CA ALA A 75 11.54 2.03 2.79
C ALA A 75 11.82 3.19 1.82
N ALA A 76 12.99 3.84 1.88
CA ALA A 76 13.33 4.93 0.96
C ALA A 76 13.56 4.46 -0.49
N GLU A 77 13.78 3.16 -0.69
CA GLU A 77 13.97 2.54 -2.00
C GLU A 77 12.65 2.06 -2.63
N TRP A 78 11.49 2.43 -2.05
CA TRP A 78 10.19 2.13 -2.66
C TRP A 78 10.03 2.62 -4.12
N PRO A 79 10.64 3.76 -4.57
CA PRO A 79 10.53 4.20 -5.96
C PRO A 79 11.17 3.20 -6.94
N VAL A 80 12.23 2.52 -6.51
CA VAL A 80 12.85 1.44 -7.30
C VAL A 80 11.88 0.27 -7.43
N ARG A 81 11.21 -0.11 -6.34
CA ARG A 81 10.27 -1.26 -6.33
C ARG A 81 8.99 -1.02 -7.13
N VAL A 82 8.52 0.22 -7.20
CA VAL A 82 7.43 0.58 -8.12
C VAL A 82 7.94 0.64 -9.56
N GLY A 83 9.16 1.14 -9.81
CA GLY A 83 9.79 1.12 -11.13
C GLY A 83 9.87 -0.30 -11.71
N GLU A 84 10.45 -1.25 -10.96
CA GLU A 84 10.51 -2.67 -11.32
C GLU A 84 9.11 -3.26 -11.60
N TRP A 85 8.09 -2.83 -10.86
CA TRP A 85 6.72 -3.31 -11.06
C TRP A 85 6.09 -2.73 -12.33
N LEU A 86 6.28 -1.44 -12.60
CA LEU A 86 5.81 -0.79 -13.82
C LEU A 86 6.49 -1.41 -15.05
N ASP A 87 7.81 -1.63 -14.96
CA ASP A 87 8.61 -2.29 -16.00
C ASP A 87 8.14 -3.73 -16.27
N SER A 88 7.92 -4.52 -15.21
CA SER A 88 7.39 -5.90 -15.36
C SER A 88 6.02 -5.99 -16.03
N ARG A 89 5.32 -4.85 -16.17
CA ARG A 89 4.04 -4.75 -16.86
C ARG A 89 4.12 -4.04 -18.20
N GLY A 90 5.32 -3.68 -18.66
CA GLY A 90 5.54 -2.97 -19.91
C GLY A 90 4.97 -1.54 -19.88
N TRP A 91 4.89 -0.91 -18.71
CA TRP A 91 4.34 0.44 -18.57
C TRP A 91 5.42 1.53 -18.59
N LEU A 92 6.69 1.16 -18.45
CA LEU A 92 7.80 2.06 -18.72
C LEU A 92 8.19 1.91 -20.19
N LYS A 93 8.35 3.05 -20.87
CA LYS A 93 8.96 3.11 -22.19
C LYS A 93 10.41 3.55 -22.00
N GLU A 94 11.31 3.01 -22.82
CA GLU A 94 12.70 3.49 -22.93
C GLU A 94 12.76 4.97 -23.30
#